data_AF-A0A958D2B2-F1
#
_entry.id   AF-A0A958D2B2-F1
#
_cell.length_a   1.000
_cell.length_b   1.000
_cell.length_c   1.000
_cell.angle_alpha   90.00
_cell.angle_beta   90.00
_cell.angle_gamma   90.00
#
_symmetry.space_group_name_H-M   'P 1'
#
loop_
_entity.id
_entity.type
_entity.pdbx_description
1 polymer ?
#
loop_
_entity_poly.entity_id
_entity_poly.type
_entity_poly.pdbx_seq_one_letter_code
_entity_poly.pdbx_strand_id
1 'polypeptide(L)'
;GGIHDGGPDRLKRVGQLGLPQVVVPGCIDFCVFHAGAIPDALKGRPVYDHNPEYTLVRATHDEMIALGHLFAERLNLARGPVVIAVPTEGLSIPNVPGGVFWNPDADRAFLDTLRSEIRPDIPVLTYPRHVNDPVFGVEVAELFIEMMRET
;
A
#
# COMPACT_ATOMS: atom_id res chain seq x y z
N GLY A 1 -3.46 12.50 1.47
CA GLY A 1 -4.71 13.25 1.73
C GLY A 1 -5.59 12.47 2.68
N GLY A 2 -6.66 13.07 3.19
CA GLY A 2 -7.52 12.47 4.21
C GLY A 2 -7.08 12.78 5.64
N ILE A 3 -7.88 12.35 6.61
CA ILE A 3 -7.68 12.67 8.05
C ILE A 3 -6.66 11.76 8.75
N HIS A 4 -6.27 10.63 8.13
CA HIS A 4 -5.27 9.70 8.64
C HIS A 4 -3.94 9.84 7.91
N ASP A 5 -3.35 11.03 7.97
CA ASP A 5 -2.04 11.30 7.36
C ASP A 5 -0.91 10.60 8.13
N GLY A 6 -0.07 9.85 7.42
CA GLY A 6 1.12 9.20 7.98
C GLY A 6 2.30 10.16 8.20
N GLY A 7 2.20 11.40 7.72
CA GLY A 7 3.22 12.42 7.87
C GLY A 7 4.40 12.30 6.88
N PRO A 8 5.32 13.28 6.90
CA PRO A 8 6.38 13.40 5.89
C PRO A 8 7.45 12.30 5.94
N ASP A 9 7.60 11.62 7.09
CA ASP A 9 8.64 10.62 7.35
C ASP A 9 8.17 9.17 7.23
N ARG A 10 6.88 8.94 6.94
CA ARG A 10 6.32 7.61 6.70
C ARG A 10 7.15 6.87 5.64
N LEU A 11 7.52 5.61 5.87
CA LEU A 11 8.40 4.79 5.02
C LEU A 11 9.87 5.24 4.88
N LYS A 12 10.28 6.39 5.45
CA LYS A 12 11.68 6.84 5.41
C LYS A 12 12.46 6.36 6.64
N ARG A 13 11.87 6.54 7.82
CA ARG A 13 12.60 6.47 9.10
C ARG A 13 13.24 5.11 9.38
N VAL A 14 12.48 4.03 9.26
CA VAL A 14 12.95 2.65 9.58
C VAL A 14 14.12 2.27 8.67
N GLY A 15 13.98 2.52 7.36
CA GLY A 15 15.04 2.27 6.39
C GLY A 15 16.32 3.05 6.69
N GLN A 16 16.20 4.34 7.01
CA GLN A 16 17.36 5.18 7.33
C GLN A 16 18.10 4.73 8.61
N LEU A 17 17.38 4.13 9.57
CA LEU A 17 17.96 3.55 10.78
C LEU A 17 18.65 2.20 10.53
N GLY A 18 18.52 1.63 9.33
CA GLY A 18 19.11 0.34 8.98
C GLY A 18 18.36 -0.87 9.56
N LEU A 19 17.13 -0.68 10.04
CA LEU A 19 16.35 -1.78 10.61
C LEU A 19 15.74 -2.66 9.51
N PRO A 20 15.74 -3.99 9.68
CA PRO A 20 15.02 -4.91 8.80
C PRO A 20 13.53 -4.57 8.71
N GLN A 21 12.96 -4.60 7.50
CA GLN A 21 11.53 -4.35 7.31
C GLN A 21 10.93 -5.14 6.14
N VAL A 22 9.78 -5.75 6.38
CA VAL A 22 8.87 -6.22 5.34
C VAL A 22 7.77 -5.16 5.18
N VAL A 23 7.58 -4.66 3.95
CA VAL A 23 6.60 -3.63 3.64
C VAL A 23 5.46 -4.23 2.82
N VAL A 24 4.23 -4.08 3.32
CA VAL A 24 3.01 -4.49 2.61
C VAL A 24 2.21 -3.23 2.24
N PRO A 25 1.85 -3.01 0.96
CA PRO A 25 1.09 -1.84 0.53
C PRO A 25 -0.42 -1.99 0.81
N GLY A 26 -0.79 -2.42 2.02
CA GLY A 26 -2.19 -2.53 2.42
C GLY A 26 -2.84 -1.16 2.62
N CYS A 27 -4.10 -1.03 2.19
CA CYS A 27 -4.93 0.17 2.33
C CYS A 27 -4.35 1.44 1.69
N ILE A 28 -3.43 1.33 0.73
CA ILE A 28 -2.90 2.49 0.00
C ILE A 28 -3.88 3.01 -1.06
N ASP A 29 -4.88 2.21 -1.39
CA ASP A 29 -5.81 2.40 -2.49
C ASP A 29 -6.91 3.41 -2.17
N PHE A 30 -6.95 3.99 -0.97
CA PHE A 30 -7.96 4.97 -0.58
C PHE A 30 -7.44 6.03 0.40
N CYS A 31 -8.25 7.06 0.61
CA CYS A 31 -8.09 8.01 1.70
C CYS A 31 -9.35 8.05 2.58
N VAL A 32 -9.16 8.42 3.85
CA VAL A 32 -10.22 8.42 4.86
C VAL A 32 -10.72 9.83 5.11
N PHE A 33 -12.04 10.00 5.23
CA PHE A 33 -12.71 11.22 5.66
C PHE A 33 -13.78 10.91 6.70
N HIS A 34 -14.18 11.93 7.46
CA HIS A 34 -15.39 11.81 8.28
C HIS A 34 -16.62 11.63 7.39
N ALA A 35 -17.58 10.84 7.87
CA ALA A 35 -18.85 10.64 7.18
C ALA A 35 -19.53 11.99 6.86
N GLY A 36 -19.94 12.16 5.60
CA GLY A 36 -20.56 13.40 5.12
C GLY A 36 -19.59 14.59 4.91
N ALA A 37 -18.29 14.43 5.17
CA ALA A 37 -17.29 15.49 5.05
C ALA A 37 -16.27 15.23 3.91
N ILE A 38 -16.70 14.57 2.83
CA ILE A 38 -15.85 14.35 1.65
C ILE A 38 -15.65 15.70 0.92
N PRO A 39 -14.39 16.11 0.65
CA PRO A 39 -14.11 17.33 -0.12
C PRO A 39 -14.74 17.33 -1.52
N ASP A 40 -15.18 18.50 -1.98
CA ASP A 40 -15.82 18.67 -3.29
C ASP A 40 -14.98 18.13 -4.46
N ALA A 41 -13.65 18.31 -4.40
CA ALA A 41 -12.71 17.83 -5.42
C ALA A 41 -12.68 16.30 -5.57
N LEU A 42 -13.23 15.56 -4.60
CA LEU A 42 -13.27 14.10 -4.58
C LEU A 42 -14.68 13.54 -4.87
N LYS A 43 -15.68 14.41 -5.06
CA LYS A 43 -17.05 13.97 -5.40
C LYS A 43 -17.07 13.22 -6.73
N GLY A 44 -17.93 12.20 -6.81
CA GLY A 44 -18.07 11.34 -8.00
C GLY A 44 -17.05 10.19 -8.08
N ARG A 45 -16.08 10.13 -7.17
CA ARG A 45 -15.21 8.96 -7.02
C ARG A 45 -15.95 7.81 -6.35
N PRO A 46 -15.49 6.54 -6.51
CA PRO A 46 -16.01 5.44 -5.72
C PRO A 46 -15.81 5.65 -4.22
N VAL A 47 -16.83 5.33 -3.45
CA VAL A 47 -16.91 5.57 -2.01
C VAL A 47 -17.32 4.29 -1.29
N TYR A 48 -16.75 4.06 -0.10
CA TYR A 48 -17.13 2.98 0.78
C TYR A 48 -17.41 3.52 2.20
N ASP A 49 -18.64 3.38 2.67
CA ASP A 49 -19.01 3.72 4.04
C ASP A 49 -18.51 2.63 4.99
N HIS A 50 -17.33 2.84 5.57
CA HIS A 50 -16.65 1.82 6.37
C HIS A 50 -17.33 1.61 7.72
N ASN A 51 -17.71 2.71 8.37
CA ASN A 51 -18.47 2.72 9.61
C ASN A 51 -19.21 4.08 9.75
N PRO A 52 -20.01 4.29 10.81
CA PRO A 52 -20.76 5.53 10.98
C PRO A 52 -19.91 6.81 11.08
N GLU A 53 -18.61 6.70 11.38
CA GLU A 53 -17.70 7.83 11.54
C GLU A 53 -16.87 8.10 10.29
N TYR A 54 -16.54 7.07 9.51
CA TYR A 54 -15.55 7.13 8.45
C TYR A 54 -16.06 6.61 7.11
N THR A 55 -15.78 7.40 6.10
CA THR A 55 -16.02 7.08 4.70
C THR A 55 -14.68 7.05 3.96
N LEU A 56 -14.47 6.01 3.16
CA LEU A 56 -13.27 5.82 2.35
C LEU A 56 -13.54 6.31 0.93
N VAL A 57 -12.56 6.96 0.31
CA VAL A 57 -12.63 7.42 -1.07
C VAL A 57 -11.50 6.79 -1.87
N ARG A 58 -11.86 6.10 -2.96
CA ARG A 58 -10.91 5.39 -3.83
C ARG A 58 -9.92 6.35 -4.46
N ALA A 59 -8.63 6.00 -4.37
CA ALA A 59 -7.57 6.63 -5.14
C ALA A 59 -7.77 6.36 -6.64
N THR A 60 -7.50 7.36 -7.46
CA THR A 60 -7.52 7.28 -8.92
C THR A 60 -6.29 6.53 -9.45
N HIS A 61 -6.33 6.16 -10.72
CA HIS A 61 -5.19 5.56 -11.42
C HIS A 61 -3.91 6.43 -11.30
N ASP A 62 -4.01 7.73 -11.52
CA ASP A 62 -2.87 8.65 -11.44
C ASP A 62 -2.34 8.81 -10.01
N GLU A 63 -3.23 8.77 -9.01
CA GLU A 63 -2.83 8.76 -7.61
C GLU A 63 -2.14 7.43 -7.23
N MET A 64 -2.55 6.30 -7.81
CA MET A 64 -1.86 5.01 -7.61
C MET A 64 -0.45 5.03 -8.24
N ILE A 65 -0.27 5.65 -9.41
CA ILE A 65 1.06 5.90 -10.00
C ILE A 65 1.89 6.80 -9.06
N ALA A 66 1.31 7.91 -8.59
CA ALA A 66 1.99 8.81 -7.65
C ALA A 66 2.41 8.10 -6.35
N LEU A 67 1.59 7.17 -5.85
CA LEU A 67 1.95 6.31 -4.72
C LEU A 67 3.12 5.38 -5.05
N GLY A 68 3.19 4.83 -6.27
CA GLY A 68 4.30 4.01 -6.73
C GLY A 68 5.63 4.77 -6.68
N HIS A 69 5.65 5.99 -7.25
CA HIS A 69 6.80 6.90 -7.15
C HIS A 69 7.19 7.19 -5.71
N LEU A 70 6.21 7.50 -4.85
CA LEU A 70 6.45 7.84 -3.45
C LEU A 70 7.02 6.66 -2.65
N PHE A 71 6.54 5.44 -2.91
CA PHE A 71 7.07 4.23 -2.28
C PHE A 71 8.53 4.00 -2.71
N ALA A 72 8.82 4.08 -4.01
CA ALA A 72 10.18 3.91 -4.52
C ALA A 72 11.13 4.96 -3.94
N GLU A 73 10.79 6.25 -4.02
CA GLU A 73 11.58 7.36 -3.46
C GLU A 73 11.97 7.09 -2.00
N ARG A 74 10.99 6.69 -1.18
CA ARG A 74 11.17 6.57 0.28
C ARG A 74 11.90 5.29 0.68
N LEU A 75 11.57 4.16 0.07
CA LEU A 75 12.21 2.87 0.39
C LEU A 75 13.64 2.79 -0.16
N ASN A 76 13.94 3.52 -1.24
CA ASN A 76 15.30 3.65 -1.77
C ASN A 76 16.27 4.33 -0.78
N LEU A 77 15.77 5.01 0.25
CA LEU A 77 16.59 5.59 1.33
C LEU A 77 17.05 4.56 2.37
N ALA A 78 16.57 3.30 2.28
CA ALA A 78 16.89 2.27 3.25
C ALA A 78 18.37 1.88 3.22
N ARG A 79 18.95 1.74 4.41
CA ARG A 79 20.33 1.27 4.65
C ARG A 79 20.40 -0.18 5.13
N GLY A 80 19.27 -0.71 5.62
CA GLY A 80 19.12 -2.09 6.06
C GLY A 80 18.28 -2.91 5.08
N PRO A 81 18.07 -4.21 5.37
CA PRO A 81 17.34 -5.09 4.47
C PRO A 81 15.87 -4.69 4.39
N VAL A 82 15.34 -4.69 3.16
CA VAL A 82 13.94 -4.38 2.85
C VAL A 82 13.43 -5.42 1.88
N VAL A 83 12.22 -5.93 2.12
CA VAL A 83 11.44 -6.67 1.12
C VAL A 83 10.05 -6.06 1.04
N ILE A 84 9.52 -5.93 -0.17
CA ILE A 84 8.15 -5.48 -0.42
C ILE A 84 7.30 -6.69 -0.78
N ALA A 85 6.27 -6.99 0.01
CA ALA A 85 5.34 -8.09 -0.22
C ALA A 85 3.98 -7.52 -0.68
N VAL A 86 3.64 -7.71 -1.95
CA VAL A 86 2.49 -7.10 -2.61
C VAL A 86 1.39 -8.13 -2.86
N PRO A 87 0.22 -8.03 -2.21
CA PRO A 87 -0.95 -8.82 -2.56
C PRO A 87 -1.55 -8.29 -3.87
N THR A 88 -1.91 -9.19 -4.78
CA THR A 88 -2.36 -8.84 -6.15
C THR A 88 -3.84 -9.09 -6.40
N GLU A 89 -4.56 -9.66 -5.43
CA GLU A 89 -6.01 -9.88 -5.51
C GLU A 89 -6.81 -8.94 -4.59
N GLY A 90 -6.13 -7.91 -4.06
CA GLY A 90 -6.77 -6.78 -3.42
C GLY A 90 -5.95 -6.18 -2.28
N LEU A 91 -6.00 -4.85 -2.16
CA LEU A 91 -5.23 -4.04 -1.22
C LEU A 91 -6.04 -3.60 0.00
N SER A 92 -7.37 -3.73 -0.03
CA SER A 92 -8.26 -3.31 1.05
C SER A 92 -9.59 -4.07 1.03
N ILE A 93 -10.35 -4.00 2.13
CA ILE A 93 -11.67 -4.65 2.27
C ILE A 93 -12.60 -4.44 1.05
N PRO A 94 -12.82 -3.21 0.55
CA PRO A 94 -13.68 -3.00 -0.62
C PRO A 94 -13.02 -3.28 -1.98
N ASN A 95 -11.71 -3.55 -2.03
CA ASN A 95 -10.94 -3.80 -3.25
C ASN A 95 -10.85 -5.31 -3.51
N VAL A 96 -12.00 -5.89 -3.86
CA VAL A 96 -12.19 -7.31 -4.21
C VAL A 96 -12.94 -7.41 -5.53
N PRO A 97 -12.86 -8.50 -6.31
CA PRO A 97 -13.65 -8.65 -7.54
C PRO A 97 -15.14 -8.33 -7.34
N GLY A 98 -15.65 -7.36 -8.12
CA GLY A 98 -17.03 -6.86 -8.02
C GLY A 98 -17.28 -5.84 -6.89
N GLY A 99 -16.29 -5.58 -6.04
CA GLY A 99 -16.34 -4.56 -4.99
C GLY A 99 -16.18 -3.13 -5.52
N VAL A 100 -16.62 -2.16 -4.72
CA VAL A 100 -16.66 -0.74 -5.13
C VAL A 100 -15.28 -0.13 -5.40
N PHE A 101 -14.21 -0.69 -4.82
CA PHE A 101 -12.83 -0.23 -5.06
C PHE A 101 -12.07 -1.10 -6.07
N TRP A 102 -12.72 -2.11 -6.66
CA TRP A 102 -12.09 -3.00 -7.63
C TRP A 102 -11.62 -2.25 -8.87
N ASN A 103 -10.31 -2.07 -8.98
CA ASN A 103 -9.68 -1.46 -10.14
C ASN A 103 -8.28 -2.08 -10.35
N PRO A 104 -8.22 -3.28 -10.95
CA PRO A 104 -6.96 -4.01 -11.10
C PRO A 104 -5.95 -3.29 -12.01
N ASP A 105 -6.41 -2.39 -12.88
CA ASP A 105 -5.53 -1.58 -13.72
C ASP A 105 -4.81 -0.50 -12.90
N ALA A 106 -5.52 0.18 -11.99
CA ALA A 106 -4.90 1.15 -11.08
C ALA A 106 -3.97 0.48 -10.06
N ASP A 107 -4.34 -0.70 -9.54
CA ASP A 107 -3.50 -1.46 -8.61
C ASP A 107 -2.23 -1.98 -9.30
N ARG A 108 -2.35 -2.42 -10.56
CA ARG A 108 -1.19 -2.78 -11.40
C ARG A 108 -0.32 -1.57 -11.72
N ALA A 109 -0.89 -0.40 -12.00
CA ALA A 109 -0.13 0.82 -12.27
C ALA A 109 0.77 1.23 -11.09
N PHE A 110 0.29 1.08 -9.85
CA PHE A 110 1.13 1.24 -8.65
C PHE A 110 2.32 0.28 -8.64
N LEU A 111 2.06 -1.02 -8.84
CA LEU A 111 3.08 -2.06 -8.80
C LEU A 111 4.13 -1.88 -9.90
N ASP A 112 3.70 -1.59 -11.13
CA ASP A 112 4.58 -1.39 -12.28
C ASP A 112 5.46 -0.16 -12.08
N THR A 113 4.88 0.96 -11.59
CA THR A 113 5.63 2.18 -11.27
C THR A 113 6.68 1.91 -10.19
N LEU A 114 6.27 1.29 -9.09
CA LEU A 114 7.17 0.91 -7.99
C LEU A 114 8.34 0.05 -8.49
N ARG A 115 8.06 -0.99 -9.27
CA ARG A 115 9.09 -1.89 -9.82
C ARG A 115 10.06 -1.20 -10.76
N SER A 116 9.61 -0.20 -11.50
CA SER A 116 10.46 0.53 -12.44
C SER A 116 11.47 1.47 -11.77
N GLU A 117 11.24 1.85 -10.50
CA GLU A 117 12.02 2.87 -9.81
C GLU A 117 12.69 2.41 -8.51
N ILE A 118 12.24 1.30 -7.92
CA ILE A 118 12.86 0.73 -6.73
C ILE A 118 14.29 0.25 -7.05
N ARG A 119 15.22 0.41 -6.10
CA ARG A 119 16.58 -0.13 -6.27
C ARG A 119 16.51 -1.65 -6.50
N PRO A 120 17.37 -2.21 -7.37
CA PRO A 120 17.32 -3.62 -7.74
C PRO A 120 17.68 -4.59 -6.59
N ASP A 121 18.31 -4.10 -5.52
CA ASP A 121 18.62 -4.90 -4.32
C ASP A 121 17.42 -5.09 -3.38
N ILE A 122 16.32 -4.36 -3.57
CA ILE A 122 15.10 -4.47 -2.76
C ILE A 122 14.11 -5.39 -3.49
N PRO A 123 13.85 -6.62 -3.00
CA PRO A 123 12.93 -7.53 -3.67
C PRO A 123 11.47 -7.05 -3.61
N VAL A 124 10.76 -7.15 -4.73
CA VAL A 124 9.31 -6.91 -4.83
C VAL A 124 8.59 -8.22 -5.15
N LEU A 125 8.16 -8.90 -4.10
CA LEU A 125 7.48 -10.19 -4.14
C LEU A 125 5.98 -9.98 -4.32
N THR A 126 5.36 -10.71 -5.24
CA THR A 126 3.92 -10.66 -5.49
C THR A 126 3.24 -11.94 -5.05
N TYR A 127 2.09 -11.78 -4.40
CA TYR A 127 1.28 -12.88 -3.88
C TYR A 127 -0.10 -12.85 -4.54
N PRO A 128 -0.56 -13.93 -5.20
CA PRO A 128 -1.91 -14.05 -5.74
C PRO A 128 -2.90 -14.27 -4.58
N ARG A 129 -3.06 -13.22 -3.78
CA ARG A 129 -3.77 -13.18 -2.52
C ARG A 129 -4.39 -11.81 -2.33
N HIS A 130 -5.48 -11.75 -1.60
CA HIS A 130 -6.02 -10.51 -1.05
C HIS A 130 -5.25 -10.14 0.24
N VAL A 131 -5.10 -8.86 0.56
CA VAL A 131 -4.35 -8.40 1.75
C VAL A 131 -4.84 -9.00 3.08
N ASN A 132 -6.12 -9.35 3.16
CA ASN A 132 -6.76 -9.97 4.33
C ASN A 132 -6.81 -11.51 4.26
N ASP A 133 -6.18 -12.15 3.27
CA ASP A 133 -6.06 -13.62 3.26
C ASP A 133 -5.19 -14.06 4.46
N PRO A 134 -5.69 -14.93 5.36
CA PRO A 134 -4.91 -15.40 6.50
C PRO A 134 -3.58 -16.06 6.11
N VAL A 135 -3.52 -16.72 4.94
CA VAL A 135 -2.30 -17.34 4.43
C VAL A 135 -1.27 -16.26 4.08
N PHE A 136 -1.71 -15.15 3.46
CA PHE A 136 -0.82 -14.03 3.17
C PHE A 136 -0.22 -13.41 4.43
N GLY A 137 -1.01 -13.32 5.51
CA GLY A 137 -0.51 -12.88 6.81
C GLY A 137 0.60 -13.79 7.37
N VAL A 138 0.47 -15.10 7.19
CA VAL A 138 1.52 -16.07 7.59
C VAL A 138 2.76 -15.92 6.70
N GLU A 139 2.59 -15.85 5.38
CA GLU A 139 3.70 -15.69 4.42
C GLU A 139 4.53 -14.42 4.70
N VAL A 140 3.87 -13.30 5.04
CA VAL A 140 4.55 -12.04 5.42
C VAL A 140 5.32 -12.19 6.74
N ALA A 141 4.76 -12.90 7.72
CA ALA A 141 5.42 -13.13 9.00
C ALA A 141 6.65 -14.04 8.87
N GLU A 142 6.54 -15.11 8.07
CA GLU A 142 7.65 -16.01 7.76
C GLU A 142 8.78 -15.27 7.04
N LEU A 143 8.45 -14.45 6.04
CA LEU A 143 9.40 -13.60 5.33
C LEU A 143 10.17 -12.67 6.28
N PHE A 144 9.48 -12.09 7.27
CA PHE A 144 10.14 -11.25 8.29
C PHE A 144 11.06 -12.08 9.20
N ILE A 145 10.64 -13.27 9.63
CA ILE A 145 11.46 -14.17 10.46
C ILE A 145 12.73 -14.60 9.72
N GLU A 146 12.63 -14.90 8.42
CA GLU A 146 13.78 -15.25 7.57
C GLU A 146 14.77 -14.07 7.47
N MET A 147 14.27 -12.87 7.15
CA MET A 147 15.09 -11.65 7.09
C MET A 147 15.86 -11.38 8.39
N MET A 148 15.22 -11.61 9.53
CA MET A 148 15.83 -11.43 10.86
C MET A 148 16.89 -12.48 11.20
N ARG A 149 16.90 -13.65 10.53
CA ARG A 149 17.93 -14.69 10.72
C ARG A 149 19.20 -14.41 9.92
N GLU A 150 19.08 -13.62 8.85
CA GLU A 150 20.19 -13.28 7.94
C GLU A 150 20.90 -11.97 8.32
N THR A 151 20.34 -11.20 9.27
CA THR A 151 20.87 -9.93 9.78
C THR A 151 21.65 -10.13 11.08
#